data_AF-A0A315VC88-F1
#
_entry.id   AF-A0A315VC88-F1
#
_cell.length_a   1.000
_cell.length_b   1.000
_cell.length_c   1.000
_cell.angle_alpha   90.00
_cell.angle_beta   90.00
_cell.angle_gamma   90.00
#
_symmetry.space_group_name_H-M   'P 1'
#
loop_
_entity.id
_entity.type
_entity.pdbx_description
1 polymer ?
#
loop_
_entity_poly.entity_id
_entity_poly.type
_entity_poly.pdbx_seq_one_letter_code
_entity_poly.pdbx_strand_id
1 'polypeptide(L)'
;MAGLNSLEAVKRKIQSLQQQADDAEDRAQVLQRELDGERELREKPYRVTPAEVASDVAHFPSVCVNSQPFRCTLVWRGRGLSFLSRVLRHANDALTGISCLVSAALPWHNMQRGDGLNISGDKLAEGDVAGLNRRIQLVEEELDRAQERLATALQKLEEAEKAADESERGMKVIENRAMKDEEKMEIQEMQLKEAKHIAEEADRKYEEVARKLVILEGDLERAEERADLAECKASDLEEELKNVTNNLKSLEAQAEKYSEKEDKYEEEIKVLTDKLKEAETRAEFAERTVAKLEKSIDDLEEKLSHAKEENLGMHQVLDQTLQELNSL
;
A
#
# COMPACT_ATOMS: atom_id res chain seq x y z
N MET A 1 6.20 -48.68 -29.09
CA MET A 1 7.21 -47.61 -29.30
C MET A 1 6.67 -46.21 -29.01
N ALA A 2 5.35 -45.93 -29.09
CA ALA A 2 4.81 -44.57 -28.84
C ALA A 2 4.70 -44.16 -27.34
N GLY A 3 4.54 -45.10 -26.41
CA GLY A 3 4.36 -44.80 -24.98
C GLY A 3 5.61 -44.33 -24.23
N LEU A 4 6.81 -44.65 -24.74
CA LEU A 4 8.07 -44.22 -24.12
C LEU A 4 8.34 -42.71 -24.35
N ASN A 5 7.87 -42.16 -25.46
CA ASN A 5 8.02 -40.73 -25.77
C ASN A 5 7.10 -39.83 -24.92
N SER A 6 5.91 -40.31 -24.54
CA SER A 6 5.03 -39.51 -23.67
C SER A 6 5.50 -39.50 -22.21
N LEU A 7 6.06 -40.61 -21.71
CA LEU A 7 6.63 -40.69 -20.36
C LEU A 7 7.86 -39.77 -20.22
N GLU A 8 8.75 -39.76 -21.22
CA GLU A 8 9.89 -38.84 -21.30
C GLU A 8 9.46 -37.37 -21.31
N ALA A 9 8.38 -37.03 -22.05
CA ALA A 9 7.83 -35.69 -22.09
C ALA A 9 7.24 -35.25 -20.74
N VAL A 10 6.52 -36.15 -20.06
CA VAL A 10 5.97 -35.91 -18.72
C VAL A 10 7.10 -35.71 -17.71
N LYS A 11 8.15 -36.54 -17.75
CA LYS A 11 9.31 -36.42 -16.85
C LYS A 11 10.04 -35.08 -17.01
N ARG A 12 10.25 -34.62 -18.24
CA ARG A 12 10.82 -33.29 -18.50
C ARG A 12 9.93 -32.15 -18.03
N LYS A 13 8.60 -32.31 -18.15
CA LYS A 13 7.66 -31.31 -17.68
C LYS A 13 7.62 -31.23 -16.15
N ILE A 14 7.68 -32.37 -15.47
CA ILE A 14 7.82 -32.44 -14.01
C ILE A 14 9.12 -31.76 -13.57
N GLN A 15 10.26 -32.06 -14.20
CA GLN A 15 11.53 -31.40 -13.89
C GLN A 15 11.50 -29.89 -14.12
N SER A 16 10.87 -29.45 -15.21
CA SER A 16 10.69 -28.02 -15.49
C SER A 16 9.79 -27.34 -14.47
N LEU A 17 8.76 -28.01 -13.96
CA LEU A 17 7.86 -27.47 -12.94
C LEU A 17 8.52 -27.46 -11.57
N GLN A 18 9.34 -28.47 -11.25
CA GLN A 18 10.16 -28.50 -10.04
C GLN A 18 11.16 -27.35 -10.02
N GLN A 19 11.90 -27.14 -11.12
CA GLN A 19 12.81 -25.99 -11.22
C GLN A 19 12.08 -24.65 -11.08
N GLN A 20 10.88 -24.53 -11.65
CA GLN A 20 10.07 -23.32 -11.51
C GLN A 20 9.56 -23.10 -10.09
N ALA A 21 9.30 -24.18 -9.33
CA ALA A 21 8.92 -24.09 -7.92
C ALA A 21 10.11 -23.67 -7.07
N ASP A 22 11.28 -24.29 -7.27
CA ASP A 22 12.52 -23.95 -6.56
C ASP A 22 12.92 -22.48 -6.81
N ASP A 23 12.90 -22.04 -8.07
CA ASP A 23 13.19 -20.65 -8.44
C ASP A 23 12.17 -19.64 -7.86
N ALA A 24 10.93 -20.08 -7.60
CA ALA A 24 9.89 -19.24 -6.99
C ALA A 24 10.06 -19.17 -5.46
N GLU A 25 10.44 -20.28 -4.83
CA GLU A 25 10.77 -20.33 -3.41
C GLU A 25 11.98 -19.45 -3.07
N ASP A 26 13.03 -19.47 -3.91
CA ASP A 26 14.20 -18.61 -3.73
C ASP A 26 13.84 -17.12 -3.82
N ARG A 27 12.97 -16.74 -4.77
CA ARG A 27 12.48 -15.35 -4.89
C ARG A 27 11.63 -14.95 -3.69
N ALA A 28 10.77 -15.84 -3.20
CA ALA A 28 9.97 -15.59 -2.01
C ALA A 28 10.87 -15.38 -0.78
N GLN A 29 11.93 -16.17 -0.62
CA GLN A 29 12.90 -15.99 0.48
C GLN A 29 13.65 -14.67 0.40
N VAL A 30 14.04 -14.21 -0.80
CA VAL A 30 14.69 -12.91 -0.96
C VAL A 30 13.75 -11.77 -0.57
N LEU A 31 12.50 -11.80 -1.07
CA LEU A 31 11.48 -10.81 -0.71
C LEU A 31 11.17 -10.82 0.79
N GLN A 32 11.14 -12.00 1.42
CA GLN A 32 10.95 -12.12 2.86
C GLN A 32 12.09 -11.44 3.63
N ARG A 33 13.36 -11.65 3.22
CA ARG A 33 14.52 -10.98 3.84
C ARG A 33 14.52 -9.46 3.64
N GLU A 34 14.08 -8.99 2.48
CA GLU A 34 13.93 -7.56 2.20
C GLU A 34 12.84 -6.94 3.09
N LEU A 35 11.68 -7.60 3.22
CA LEU A 35 10.60 -7.17 4.11
C LEU A 35 11.04 -7.18 5.59
N ASP A 36 11.77 -8.20 6.02
CA ASP A 36 12.29 -8.27 7.39
C ASP A 36 13.35 -7.17 7.63
N GLY A 37 14.18 -6.85 6.64
CA GLY A 37 15.11 -5.72 6.70
C GLY A 37 14.41 -4.35 6.77
N GLU A 38 13.33 -4.16 6.00
CA GLU A 38 12.51 -2.95 6.09
C GLU A 38 11.76 -2.86 7.43
N ARG A 39 11.27 -3.99 7.95
CA ARG A 39 10.67 -4.07 9.28
C ARG A 39 11.68 -3.74 10.37
N GLU A 40 12.90 -4.25 10.31
CA GLU A 40 13.97 -3.89 11.25
C GLU A 40 14.34 -2.40 11.17
N LEU A 41 14.32 -1.79 9.98
CA LEU A 41 14.53 -0.35 9.83
C LEU A 41 13.38 0.48 10.40
N ARG A 42 12.14 0.01 10.31
CA ARG A 42 10.96 0.63 10.95
C ARG A 42 10.90 0.38 12.46
N GLU A 43 11.35 -0.78 12.92
CA GLU A 43 11.32 -1.19 14.32
C GLU A 43 12.54 -0.73 15.13
N LYS A 44 13.62 -0.27 14.48
CA LYS A 44 14.68 0.47 15.17
C LYS A 44 14.02 1.64 15.91
N PRO A 45 13.93 1.59 17.25
CA PRO A 45 13.44 2.73 17.98
C PRO A 45 14.44 3.84 17.73
N TYR A 46 13.97 5.01 17.29
CA TYR A 46 14.68 6.26 17.49
C TYR A 46 14.92 6.39 18.99
N ARG A 47 16.00 5.78 19.49
CA ARG A 47 16.47 5.92 20.85
C ARG A 47 17.19 7.26 20.91
N VAL A 48 16.43 8.34 20.78
CA VAL A 48 16.90 9.68 21.14
C VAL A 48 16.94 9.68 22.66
N THR A 49 18.09 9.35 23.24
CA THR A 49 18.35 9.61 24.65
C THR A 49 18.32 11.12 24.86
N PRO A 50 17.56 11.66 25.84
CA PRO A 50 17.50 13.10 26.11
C PRO A 50 18.81 13.74 26.61
N ALA A 51 19.94 13.03 26.55
CA ALA A 51 21.20 13.43 27.19
C ALA A 51 22.21 14.13 26.26
N GLU A 52 21.99 14.17 24.94
CA GLU A 52 22.93 14.81 23.99
C GLU A 52 22.36 16.07 23.30
N VAL A 53 21.12 16.48 23.62
CA VAL A 53 20.54 17.75 23.11
C VAL A 53 20.77 18.93 24.09
N ALA A 54 21.52 18.72 25.17
CA ALA A 54 21.72 19.71 26.24
C ALA A 54 23.11 20.39 26.24
N SER A 55 24.01 20.11 25.29
CA SER A 55 25.34 20.76 25.27
C SER A 55 25.50 21.91 24.26
N ASP A 56 24.59 22.10 23.29
CA ASP A 56 24.78 23.12 22.24
C ASP A 56 23.73 24.25 22.22
N VAL A 57 22.99 24.44 23.32
CA VAL A 57 22.13 25.62 23.51
C VAL A 57 22.71 26.54 24.59
N ALA A 58 23.97 26.93 24.41
CA ALA A 58 24.59 27.99 25.18
C ALA A 58 25.69 28.67 24.37
N HIS A 59 25.32 29.35 23.28
CA HIS A 59 26.00 30.56 22.76
C HIS A 59 25.21 31.13 21.56
N PHE A 60 24.12 31.83 21.85
CA PHE A 60 23.56 32.82 20.95
C PHE A 60 23.24 34.07 21.77
N PRO A 61 23.97 35.19 21.60
CA PRO A 61 23.54 36.45 22.15
C PRO A 61 22.35 36.97 21.35
N SER A 62 21.28 37.22 22.08
CA SER A 62 20.15 38.06 21.71
C SER A 62 20.61 39.42 21.17
N VAL A 63 20.11 39.82 20.00
CA VAL A 63 19.79 41.24 19.75
C VAL A 63 18.45 41.31 19.03
N CYS A 64 17.46 41.85 19.73
CA CYS A 64 16.15 42.20 19.22
C CYS A 64 16.22 43.44 18.31
N VAL A 65 15.47 43.35 17.21
CA VAL A 65 14.56 44.34 16.63
C VAL A 65 14.36 45.61 17.48
N ASN A 66 14.69 46.81 16.96
CA ASN A 66 13.76 47.79 16.36
C ASN A 66 14.38 49.20 16.21
N SER A 67 13.82 49.99 15.27
CA SER A 67 14.02 51.44 15.01
C SER A 67 14.97 51.83 13.86
N GLN A 68 14.42 51.91 12.65
CA GLN A 68 14.20 53.13 11.82
C GLN A 68 15.22 54.30 11.82
N PRO A 69 15.19 55.20 10.80
CA PRO A 69 16.22 55.30 9.77
C PRO A 69 16.97 56.65 9.80
N PHE A 70 18.26 56.65 9.43
CA PHE A 70 18.93 57.88 9.01
C PHE A 70 19.57 57.72 7.63
N ARG A 71 19.06 58.58 6.76
CA ARG A 71 19.61 59.07 5.50
C ARG A 71 21.14 58.94 5.40
N CYS A 72 21.60 58.27 4.35
CA CYS A 72 22.67 58.81 3.53
C CYS A 72 22.27 58.64 2.06
N THR A 73 21.64 59.70 1.54
CA THR A 73 21.65 60.04 0.14
C THR A 73 23.08 60.02 -0.40
N LEU A 74 23.34 59.21 -1.42
CA LEU A 74 24.22 59.60 -2.52
C LEU A 74 23.88 58.72 -3.74
N VAL A 75 22.91 59.24 -4.48
CA VAL A 75 22.82 59.14 -5.94
C VAL A 75 24.20 59.40 -6.51
N TRP A 76 24.79 58.45 -7.24
CA TRP A 76 25.59 58.77 -8.42
C TRP A 76 25.34 57.73 -9.51
N ARG A 77 24.29 58.05 -10.28
CA ARG A 77 24.21 57.79 -11.71
C ARG A 77 25.50 58.26 -12.39
N GLY A 78 25.95 57.47 -13.36
CA GLY A 78 27.17 57.75 -14.10
C GLY A 78 27.19 59.09 -14.83
N ARG A 79 28.41 59.56 -15.06
CA ARG A 79 28.87 60.26 -16.25
C ARG A 79 30.40 60.38 -16.18
N GLY A 80 31.05 59.89 -17.25
CA GLY A 80 32.24 60.52 -17.81
C GLY A 80 33.58 60.25 -17.11
N LEU A 81 34.19 59.11 -17.41
CA LEU A 81 35.66 59.00 -17.44
C LEU A 81 36.14 58.37 -18.76
N SER A 82 35.49 58.74 -19.86
CA SER A 82 35.97 58.54 -21.23
C SER A 82 36.48 59.84 -21.87
N PHE A 83 36.93 60.81 -21.06
CA PHE A 83 37.45 62.10 -21.58
C PHE A 83 38.87 62.48 -21.09
N LEU A 84 39.46 61.75 -20.14
CA LEU A 84 40.84 62.01 -19.70
C LEU A 84 41.90 61.06 -20.31
N SER A 85 41.49 60.00 -21.00
CA SER A 85 42.42 59.10 -21.71
C SER A 85 42.70 59.50 -23.17
N ARG A 86 42.18 60.65 -23.62
CA ARG A 86 42.39 61.20 -24.98
C ARG A 86 43.15 62.54 -25.01
N VAL A 87 43.34 63.23 -23.88
CA VAL A 87 44.16 64.47 -23.81
C VAL A 87 45.62 64.19 -23.44
N LEU A 88 45.96 63.01 -22.91
CA LEU A 88 47.33 62.63 -22.53
C LEU A 88 47.95 61.54 -23.43
N ARG A 89 47.43 61.39 -24.65
CA ARG A 89 48.04 60.57 -25.72
C ARG A 89 48.45 61.38 -26.95
N HIS A 90 48.41 62.71 -26.86
CA HIS A 90 48.86 63.65 -27.91
C HIS A 90 50.02 64.55 -27.46
N ALA A 91 50.67 64.20 -26.35
CA ALA A 91 51.84 64.92 -25.82
C ALA A 91 53.14 64.11 -25.86
N ASN A 92 53.15 62.94 -26.53
CA ASN A 92 54.34 62.09 -26.68
C ASN A 92 54.81 61.89 -28.13
N ASP A 93 54.19 62.57 -29.12
CA ASP A 93 54.64 62.62 -30.52
C ASP A 93 55.30 63.96 -30.89
N ALA A 94 55.67 64.79 -29.91
CA ALA A 94 56.35 66.08 -30.13
C ALA A 94 57.82 66.11 -29.65
N LEU A 95 58.38 64.99 -29.19
CA LEU A 95 59.78 64.91 -28.71
C LEU A 95 60.59 63.77 -29.34
N THR A 96 60.27 63.42 -30.58
CA THR A 96 61.08 62.57 -31.47
C THR A 96 61.55 63.36 -32.70
N GLY A 97 61.97 64.62 -32.50
CA GLY A 97 62.35 65.54 -33.59
C GLY A 97 63.56 66.45 -33.35
N ILE A 98 64.25 66.38 -32.21
CA ILE A 98 65.43 67.23 -31.95
C ILE A 98 66.54 66.41 -31.28
N SER A 99 67.09 65.45 -32.04
CA SER A 99 68.39 64.82 -31.76
C SER A 99 69.14 64.48 -33.06
N CYS A 100 68.88 65.22 -34.13
CA CYS A 100 69.65 65.18 -35.37
C CYS A 100 69.94 66.62 -35.79
N LEU A 101 70.93 67.29 -35.17
CA LEU A 101 71.69 68.41 -35.77
C LEU A 101 72.86 68.98 -34.94
N VAL A 102 73.49 68.24 -34.00
CA VAL A 102 74.72 68.75 -33.33
C VAL A 102 75.78 67.64 -33.15
N SER A 103 76.19 66.97 -34.23
CA SER A 103 77.41 66.14 -34.24
C SER A 103 78.09 65.99 -35.61
N ALA A 104 77.86 66.91 -36.54
CA ALA A 104 78.58 66.92 -37.82
C ALA A 104 78.87 68.34 -38.30
N ALA A 105 79.85 69.01 -37.68
CA ALA A 105 80.76 69.97 -38.32
C ALA A 105 81.58 70.66 -37.23
N LEU A 106 82.88 70.35 -37.16
CA LEU A 106 83.96 71.32 -37.02
C LEU A 106 85.30 70.57 -36.93
N PRO A 107 86.07 70.52 -38.03
CA PRO A 107 87.52 70.62 -37.96
C PRO A 107 87.90 72.09 -37.82
N TRP A 108 88.63 72.38 -36.75
CA TRP A 108 89.43 73.58 -36.57
C TRP A 108 90.27 73.92 -37.82
N HIS A 109 90.19 75.17 -38.31
CA HIS A 109 91.34 75.85 -38.90
C HIS A 109 91.18 77.40 -38.95
N ASN A 110 91.93 78.07 -38.07
CA ASN A 110 92.78 79.23 -38.33
C ASN A 110 92.18 80.63 -38.67
N MET A 111 92.72 81.62 -37.93
CA MET A 111 93.31 82.88 -38.45
C MET A 111 92.58 84.22 -38.19
N GLN A 112 93.23 85.01 -37.31
CA GLN A 112 93.45 86.47 -37.28
C GLN A 112 92.55 87.44 -36.48
N ARG A 113 93.15 87.87 -35.35
CA ARG A 113 93.50 89.25 -34.90
C ARG A 113 92.40 90.30 -34.71
N GLY A 114 92.44 90.95 -33.53
CA GLY A 114 91.91 92.30 -33.35
C GLY A 114 91.70 92.71 -31.89
N ASP A 115 92.81 92.97 -31.19
CA ASP A 115 93.03 93.96 -30.12
C ASP A 115 91.90 94.40 -29.17
N GLY A 116 92.21 94.31 -27.87
CA GLY A 116 92.27 95.54 -27.06
C GLY A 116 91.18 95.78 -26.01
N LEU A 117 91.57 95.55 -24.75
CA LEU A 117 91.07 96.20 -23.52
C LEU A 117 89.60 95.97 -23.09
N ASN A 118 89.37 95.03 -22.16
CA ASN A 118 88.76 95.32 -20.85
C ASN A 118 88.89 94.15 -19.83
N ILE A 119 90.11 93.91 -19.32
CA ILE A 119 90.49 92.71 -18.54
C ILE A 119 89.90 92.66 -17.09
N SER A 120 89.04 93.61 -16.70
CA SER A 120 88.43 93.68 -15.36
C SER A 120 86.90 93.53 -15.32
N GLY A 121 86.19 93.79 -16.41
CA GLY A 121 84.74 93.55 -16.52
C GLY A 121 84.41 92.10 -16.92
N ASP A 122 85.25 91.51 -17.75
CA ASP A 122 85.10 90.12 -18.20
C ASP A 122 85.26 89.13 -17.05
N LYS A 123 86.11 89.38 -16.05
CA LYS A 123 86.29 88.44 -14.92
C LYS A 123 85.07 88.34 -13.99
N LEU A 124 84.29 89.43 -13.86
CA LEU A 124 83.04 89.43 -13.09
C LEU A 124 81.91 88.77 -13.90
N ALA A 125 81.81 89.09 -15.19
CA ALA A 125 80.86 88.45 -16.11
C ALA A 125 81.16 86.94 -16.30
N GLU A 126 82.43 86.54 -16.39
CA GLU A 126 82.89 85.13 -16.44
C GLU A 126 82.56 84.39 -15.14
N GLY A 127 82.69 85.07 -13.99
CA GLY A 127 82.31 84.53 -12.68
C GLY A 127 80.80 84.31 -12.53
N ASP A 128 79.99 85.27 -12.96
CA ASP A 128 78.52 85.17 -12.94
C ASP A 128 78.02 84.13 -13.95
N VAL A 129 78.61 84.06 -15.15
CA VAL A 129 78.35 83.01 -16.13
C VAL A 129 78.74 81.64 -15.58
N ALA A 130 79.88 81.51 -14.88
CA ALA A 130 80.27 80.27 -14.22
C ALA A 130 79.31 79.88 -13.06
N GLY A 131 78.82 80.86 -12.30
CA GLY A 131 77.83 80.64 -11.23
C GLY A 131 76.47 80.19 -11.76
N LEU A 132 75.97 80.85 -12.81
CA LEU A 132 74.74 80.48 -13.50
C LEU A 132 74.86 79.11 -14.17
N ASN A 133 76.00 78.78 -14.78
CA ASN A 133 76.24 77.45 -15.36
C ASN A 133 76.22 76.33 -14.32
N ARG A 134 76.77 76.56 -13.11
CA ARG A 134 76.64 75.60 -12.00
C ARG A 134 75.19 75.44 -11.54
N ARG A 135 74.42 76.53 -11.50
CA ARG A 135 73.00 76.51 -11.14
C ARG A 135 72.17 75.79 -12.21
N ILE A 136 72.48 75.97 -13.49
CA ILE A 136 71.86 75.25 -14.60
C ILE A 136 72.10 73.75 -14.46
N GLN A 137 73.34 73.32 -14.23
CA GLN A 137 73.67 71.89 -14.01
C GLN A 137 72.90 71.29 -12.82
N LEU A 138 72.84 72.00 -11.69
CA LEU A 138 72.09 71.51 -10.52
C LEU A 138 70.58 71.39 -10.81
N VAL A 139 70.00 72.34 -11.54
CA VAL A 139 68.59 72.28 -11.94
C VAL A 139 68.34 71.19 -12.97
N GLU A 140 69.26 70.96 -13.91
CA GLU A 140 69.21 69.85 -14.87
C GLU A 140 69.27 68.50 -14.15
N GLU A 141 70.20 68.31 -13.21
CA GLU A 141 70.27 67.09 -12.41
C GLU A 141 69.04 66.90 -11.49
N GLU A 142 68.46 67.97 -10.95
CA GLU A 142 67.19 67.91 -10.20
C GLU A 142 66.01 67.53 -11.10
N LEU A 143 65.98 68.06 -12.33
CA LEU A 143 64.99 67.72 -13.33
C LEU A 143 65.10 66.25 -13.75
N ASP A 144 66.31 65.75 -14.00
CA ASP A 144 66.56 64.35 -14.36
C ASP A 144 66.12 63.41 -13.23
N ARG A 145 66.49 63.72 -11.97
CA ARG A 145 66.03 62.94 -10.79
C ARG A 145 64.51 62.98 -10.63
N ALA A 146 63.87 64.11 -10.91
CA ALA A 146 62.41 64.24 -10.86
C ALA A 146 61.75 63.43 -11.99
N GLN A 147 62.33 63.43 -13.19
CA GLN A 147 61.87 62.64 -14.34
C GLN A 147 62.00 61.13 -14.09
N GLU A 148 63.12 60.66 -13.53
CA GLU A 148 63.29 59.25 -13.14
C GLU A 148 62.26 58.83 -12.09
N ARG A 149 62.03 59.66 -11.06
CA ARG A 149 60.98 59.40 -10.05
C ARG A 149 59.59 59.35 -10.67
N LEU A 150 59.29 60.27 -11.58
CA LEU A 150 58.02 60.28 -12.30
C LEU A 150 57.87 59.03 -13.19
N ALA A 151 58.92 58.62 -13.91
CA ALA A 151 58.91 57.41 -14.73
C ALA A 151 58.63 56.16 -13.89
N THR A 152 59.30 56.01 -12.73
CA THR A 152 59.02 54.88 -11.82
C THR A 152 57.61 54.93 -11.21
N ALA A 153 57.07 56.12 -10.92
CA ALA A 153 55.70 56.27 -10.42
C ALA A 153 54.66 55.91 -11.49
N LEU A 154 54.90 56.29 -12.75
CA LEU A 154 54.04 55.91 -13.88
C LEU A 154 54.08 54.41 -14.15
N GLN A 155 55.25 53.77 -14.09
CA GLN A 155 55.36 52.32 -14.23
C GLN A 155 54.56 51.59 -13.12
N LYS A 156 54.69 52.02 -11.87
CA LYS A 156 53.92 51.45 -10.75
C LYS A 156 52.42 51.68 -10.90
N LEU A 157 52.00 52.82 -11.45
CA LEU A 157 50.61 53.09 -11.74
C LEU A 157 50.08 52.12 -12.81
N GLU A 158 50.82 51.90 -13.90
CA GLU A 158 50.44 50.96 -14.95
C GLU A 158 50.34 49.51 -14.43
N GLU A 159 51.27 49.09 -13.57
CA GLU A 159 51.23 47.78 -12.90
C GLU A 159 50.00 47.65 -11.98
N ALA A 160 49.66 48.70 -11.23
CA ALA A 160 48.48 48.73 -10.37
C ALA A 160 47.17 48.72 -11.18
N GLU A 161 47.12 49.43 -12.32
CA GLU A 161 45.97 49.41 -13.24
C GLU A 161 45.74 48.00 -13.81
N LYS A 162 46.79 47.32 -14.26
CA LYS A 162 46.69 45.93 -14.74
C LYS A 162 46.21 44.98 -13.65
N ALA A 163 46.73 45.12 -12.43
CA ALA A 163 46.28 44.31 -11.30
C ALA A 163 44.81 44.57 -10.92
N ALA A 164 44.34 45.81 -11.03
CA ALA A 164 42.94 46.17 -10.80
C ALA A 164 42.02 45.56 -11.87
N ASP A 165 42.39 45.63 -13.15
CA ASP A 165 41.65 45.01 -14.26
C ASP A 165 41.55 43.48 -14.09
N GLU A 166 42.63 42.83 -13.66
CA GLU A 166 42.63 41.39 -13.36
C GLU A 166 41.72 41.05 -12.18
N SER A 167 41.71 41.87 -11.13
CA SER A 167 40.81 41.71 -9.99
C SER A 167 39.34 41.91 -10.39
N GLU A 168 39.03 42.88 -11.25
CA GLU A 168 37.66 43.10 -11.74
C GLU A 168 37.17 41.89 -12.56
N ARG A 169 38.03 41.33 -13.41
CA ARG A 169 37.72 40.08 -14.13
C ARG A 169 37.49 38.91 -13.17
N GLY A 170 38.34 38.78 -12.14
CA GLY A 170 38.19 37.78 -11.08
C GLY A 170 36.86 37.90 -10.35
N MET A 171 36.50 39.12 -9.95
CA MET A 171 35.22 39.43 -9.31
C MET A 171 34.03 39.01 -10.18
N LYS A 172 34.06 39.35 -11.49
CA LYS A 172 32.99 39.01 -12.42
C LYS A 172 32.83 37.50 -12.62
N VAL A 173 33.91 36.73 -12.57
CA VAL A 173 33.84 35.25 -12.62
C VAL A 173 33.20 34.70 -11.36
N ILE A 174 33.54 35.24 -10.18
CA ILE A 174 32.97 34.81 -8.90
C ILE A 174 31.48 35.15 -8.85
N GLU A 175 31.08 36.35 -9.28
CA GLU A 175 29.68 36.77 -9.36
C GLU A 175 28.86 35.82 -10.26
N ASN A 176 29.37 35.49 -11.45
CA ASN A 176 28.71 34.54 -12.34
C ASN A 176 28.62 33.11 -11.76
N ARG A 177 29.55 32.71 -10.90
CA ARG A 177 29.47 31.41 -10.20
C ARG A 177 28.42 31.47 -9.10
N ALA A 178 28.41 32.54 -8.30
CA ALA A 178 27.44 32.75 -7.24
C ALA A 178 26.00 32.74 -7.78
N MET A 179 25.73 33.46 -8.88
CA MET A 179 24.40 33.45 -9.51
C MET A 179 23.95 32.05 -9.96
N LYS A 180 24.85 31.26 -10.57
CA LYS A 180 24.53 29.89 -11.00
C LYS A 180 24.28 28.95 -9.83
N ASP A 181 24.99 29.14 -8.73
CA ASP A 181 24.82 28.31 -7.54
C ASP A 181 23.54 28.69 -6.78
N GLU A 182 23.14 29.97 -6.80
CA GLU A 182 21.84 30.45 -6.31
C GLU A 182 20.68 29.87 -7.12
N GLU A 183 20.72 29.93 -8.46
CA GLU A 183 19.71 29.30 -9.33
C GLU A 183 19.57 27.78 -9.07
N LYS A 184 20.70 27.09 -8.88
CA LYS A 184 20.67 25.65 -8.54
C LYS A 184 20.06 25.40 -7.17
N MET A 185 20.37 26.24 -6.18
CA MET A 185 19.82 26.12 -4.83
C MET A 185 18.29 26.27 -4.88
N GLU A 186 17.78 27.25 -5.61
CA GLU A 186 16.33 27.45 -5.78
C GLU A 186 15.65 26.23 -6.41
N ILE A 187 16.24 25.64 -7.46
CA ILE A 187 15.70 24.44 -8.11
C ILE A 187 15.68 23.25 -7.14
N GLN A 188 16.77 23.04 -6.39
CA GLN A 188 16.85 21.95 -5.42
C GLN A 188 15.85 22.15 -4.27
N GLU A 189 15.63 23.38 -3.83
CA GLU A 189 14.60 23.70 -2.83
C GLU A 189 13.19 23.39 -3.33
N MET A 190 12.88 23.70 -4.59
CA MET A 190 11.59 23.35 -5.19
C MET A 190 11.40 21.84 -5.26
N GLN A 191 12.40 21.10 -5.75
CA GLN A 191 12.35 19.63 -5.81
C GLN A 191 12.19 19.00 -4.42
N LEU A 192 12.87 19.56 -3.40
CA LEU A 192 12.73 19.09 -2.02
C LEU A 192 11.30 19.30 -1.50
N LYS A 193 10.69 20.45 -1.80
CA LYS A 193 9.29 20.73 -1.41
C LYS A 193 8.31 19.78 -2.09
N GLU A 194 8.50 19.51 -3.38
CA GLU A 194 7.67 18.57 -4.13
C GLU A 194 7.79 17.14 -3.58
N ALA A 195 9.02 16.67 -3.34
CA ALA A 195 9.27 15.35 -2.78
C ALA A 195 8.65 15.19 -1.38
N LYS A 196 8.71 16.23 -0.54
CA LYS A 196 8.03 16.25 0.77
C LYS A 196 6.52 16.15 0.63
N HIS A 197 5.93 16.93 -0.27
CA HIS A 197 4.48 16.91 -0.47
C HIS A 197 4.00 15.54 -0.97
N ILE A 198 4.75 14.89 -1.86
CA ILE A 198 4.47 13.53 -2.33
C ILE A 198 4.55 12.52 -1.18
N ALA A 199 5.57 12.62 -0.32
CA ALA A 199 5.70 11.75 0.85
C ALA A 199 4.52 11.93 1.83
N GLU A 200 4.14 13.16 2.15
CA GLU A 200 3.01 13.47 3.03
C GLU A 200 1.66 13.01 2.44
N GLU A 201 1.47 13.08 1.12
CA GLU A 201 0.30 12.51 0.45
C GLU A 201 0.27 10.99 0.51
N ALA A 202 1.43 10.34 0.37
CA ALA A 202 1.55 8.89 0.52
C ALA A 202 1.20 8.46 1.95
N ASP A 203 1.78 9.12 2.97
CA ASP A 203 1.51 8.83 4.37
C ASP A 203 0.04 8.99 4.72
N ARG A 204 -0.62 10.07 4.25
CA ARG A 204 -2.07 10.24 4.42
C ARG A 204 -2.88 9.08 3.82
N LYS A 205 -2.53 8.64 2.60
CA LYS A 205 -3.19 7.49 1.96
C LYS A 205 -2.94 6.19 2.73
N TYR A 206 -1.73 5.99 3.25
CA TYR A 206 -1.39 4.81 4.05
C TYR A 206 -2.20 4.77 5.36
N GLU A 207 -2.35 5.91 6.05
CA GLU A 207 -3.17 5.99 7.25
C GLU A 207 -4.65 5.67 6.96
N GLU A 208 -5.20 6.18 5.86
CA GLU A 208 -6.58 5.89 5.46
C GLU A 208 -6.79 4.39 5.19
N VAL A 209 -5.84 3.74 4.49
CA VAL A 209 -5.88 2.30 4.22
C VAL A 209 -5.74 1.51 5.52
N ALA A 210 -4.83 1.90 6.41
CA ALA A 210 -4.64 1.25 7.71
C ALA A 210 -5.91 1.31 8.57
N ARG A 211 -6.60 2.47 8.62
CA ARG A 211 -7.87 2.59 9.35
C ARG A 211 -8.97 1.72 8.76
N LYS A 212 -9.08 1.64 7.43
CA LYS A 212 -10.04 0.76 6.75
C LYS A 212 -9.76 -0.72 7.02
N LEU A 213 -8.49 -1.10 7.06
CA LEU A 213 -8.06 -2.46 7.33
C LEU A 213 -8.52 -2.92 8.73
N VAL A 214 -8.33 -2.10 9.77
CA VAL A 214 -8.81 -2.41 11.13
C VAL A 214 -10.33 -2.62 11.19
N ILE A 215 -11.11 -1.82 10.45
CA ILE A 215 -12.57 -1.98 10.39
C ILE A 215 -12.93 -3.33 9.73
N LEU A 216 -12.29 -3.65 8.61
CA LEU A 216 -12.53 -4.88 7.88
C LEU A 216 -12.12 -6.12 8.67
N GLU A 217 -11.01 -6.05 9.42
CA GLU A 217 -10.60 -7.12 10.34
C GLU A 217 -11.67 -7.36 11.41
N GLY A 218 -12.19 -6.30 12.03
CA GLY A 218 -13.28 -6.43 13.00
C GLY A 218 -14.62 -6.89 12.38
N ASP A 219 -14.89 -6.56 11.11
CA ASP A 219 -16.05 -7.10 10.38
C ASP A 219 -15.89 -8.60 10.08
N LEU A 220 -14.66 -9.02 9.74
CA LEU A 220 -14.32 -10.41 9.49
C LEU A 220 -14.49 -11.26 10.75
N GLU A 221 -13.92 -10.84 11.89
CA GLU A 221 -14.08 -11.55 13.17
C GLU A 221 -15.55 -11.77 13.52
N ARG A 222 -16.38 -10.72 13.38
CA ARG A 222 -17.84 -10.82 13.61
C ARG A 222 -18.54 -11.75 12.61
N ALA A 223 -18.06 -11.85 11.39
CA ALA A 223 -18.62 -12.77 10.39
C ALA A 223 -18.23 -14.23 10.70
N GLU A 224 -17.00 -14.46 11.14
CA GLU A 224 -16.50 -15.76 11.57
C GLU A 224 -17.27 -16.28 12.79
N GLU A 225 -17.43 -15.49 13.85
CA GLU A 225 -18.23 -15.87 15.02
C GLU A 225 -19.68 -16.25 14.64
N ARG A 226 -20.26 -15.53 13.67
CA ARG A 226 -21.61 -15.84 13.15
C ARG A 226 -21.65 -17.14 12.35
N ALA A 227 -20.60 -17.43 11.58
CA ALA A 227 -20.47 -18.66 10.82
C ALA A 227 -20.33 -19.85 11.77
N ASP A 228 -19.44 -19.77 12.76
CA ASP A 228 -19.24 -20.81 13.78
C ASP A 228 -20.56 -21.14 14.51
N LEU A 229 -21.30 -20.12 14.95
CA LEU A 229 -22.60 -20.31 15.59
C LEU A 229 -23.64 -20.96 14.66
N ALA A 230 -23.59 -20.68 13.36
CA ALA A 230 -24.48 -21.29 12.38
C ALA A 230 -24.10 -22.75 12.10
N GLU A 231 -22.80 -23.06 12.04
CA GLU A 231 -22.29 -24.41 11.87
C GLU A 231 -22.62 -25.30 13.07
N CYS A 232 -22.46 -24.82 14.30
CA CYS A 232 -22.89 -25.56 15.49
C CYS A 232 -24.39 -25.89 15.43
N LYS A 233 -25.24 -24.91 15.11
CA LYS A 233 -26.70 -25.13 14.99
C LYS A 233 -27.05 -26.11 13.87
N ALA A 234 -26.34 -26.05 12.75
CA ALA A 234 -26.53 -27.00 11.65
C ALA A 234 -26.19 -28.42 12.10
N SER A 235 -25.07 -28.60 12.81
CA SER A 235 -24.67 -29.88 13.39
C SER A 235 -25.72 -30.43 14.37
N ASP A 236 -26.23 -29.61 15.28
CA ASP A 236 -27.27 -30.02 16.23
C ASP A 236 -28.55 -30.50 15.50
N LEU A 237 -29.00 -29.72 14.50
CA LEU A 237 -30.17 -30.07 13.69
C LEU A 237 -29.96 -31.34 12.85
N GLU A 238 -28.74 -31.58 12.35
CA GLU A 238 -28.39 -32.82 11.65
C GLU A 238 -28.48 -34.04 12.57
N GLU A 239 -28.06 -33.91 13.82
CA GLU A 239 -28.17 -34.98 14.81
C GLU A 239 -29.63 -35.26 15.18
N GLU A 240 -30.44 -34.22 15.41
CA GLU A 240 -31.88 -34.36 15.64
C GLU A 240 -32.57 -35.06 14.46
N LEU A 241 -32.23 -34.69 13.23
CA LEU A 241 -32.79 -35.32 12.03
C LEU A 241 -32.44 -36.81 11.95
N LYS A 242 -31.20 -37.20 12.30
CA LYS A 242 -30.80 -38.61 12.37
C LYS A 242 -31.62 -39.36 13.43
N ASN A 243 -31.82 -38.76 14.60
CA ASN A 243 -32.60 -39.36 15.68
C ASN A 243 -34.07 -39.55 15.28
N VAL A 244 -34.71 -38.53 14.71
CA VAL A 244 -36.09 -38.62 14.22
C VAL A 244 -36.22 -39.67 13.12
N THR A 245 -35.26 -39.73 12.20
CA THR A 245 -35.24 -40.73 11.12
C THR A 245 -35.14 -42.16 11.66
N ASN A 246 -34.32 -42.38 12.69
CA ASN A 246 -34.21 -43.69 13.35
C ASN A 246 -35.51 -44.07 14.08
N ASN A 247 -36.15 -43.11 14.75
CA ASN A 247 -37.45 -43.32 15.40
C ASN A 247 -38.55 -43.65 14.38
N LEU A 248 -38.59 -42.94 13.24
CA LEU A 248 -39.55 -43.19 12.17
C LEU A 248 -39.40 -44.63 11.64
N LYS A 249 -38.18 -45.07 11.33
CA LYS A 249 -37.92 -46.46 10.89
C LYS A 249 -38.40 -47.50 11.90
N SER A 250 -38.23 -47.23 13.20
CA SER A 250 -38.74 -48.13 14.23
C SER A 250 -40.28 -48.16 14.27
N LEU A 251 -40.94 -47.03 14.04
CA LEU A 251 -42.41 -46.95 14.01
C LEU A 251 -42.97 -47.60 12.74
N GLU A 252 -42.33 -47.42 11.59
CA GLU A 252 -42.68 -48.10 10.33
C GLU A 252 -42.63 -49.63 10.51
N ALA A 253 -41.53 -50.16 11.08
CA ALA A 253 -41.41 -51.59 11.36
C ALA A 253 -42.44 -52.09 12.41
N GLN A 254 -42.92 -51.23 13.31
CA GLN A 254 -44.01 -51.58 14.23
C GLN A 254 -45.36 -51.58 13.52
N ALA A 255 -45.61 -50.61 12.64
CA ALA A 255 -46.84 -50.53 11.85
C ALA A 255 -47.01 -51.77 10.96
N GLU A 256 -45.94 -52.21 10.28
CA GLU A 256 -45.95 -53.46 9.50
C GLU A 256 -46.34 -54.68 10.36
N LYS A 257 -45.74 -54.81 11.56
CA LYS A 257 -46.08 -55.91 12.49
C LYS A 257 -47.52 -55.87 12.98
N TYR A 258 -48.11 -54.69 13.15
CA TYR A 258 -49.52 -54.57 13.53
C TYR A 258 -50.44 -54.89 12.35
N SER A 259 -50.10 -54.47 11.14
CA SER A 259 -50.81 -54.85 9.91
C SER A 259 -50.84 -56.37 9.74
N GLU A 260 -49.70 -57.05 9.89
CA GLU A 260 -49.65 -58.52 9.81
C GLU A 260 -50.51 -59.22 10.88
N LYS A 261 -50.68 -58.60 12.06
CA LYS A 261 -51.56 -59.13 13.11
C LYS A 261 -53.03 -58.90 12.76
N GLU A 262 -53.35 -57.75 12.20
CA GLU A 262 -54.69 -57.41 11.73
C GLU A 262 -55.15 -58.43 10.68
N ASP A 263 -54.31 -58.72 9.67
CA ASP A 263 -54.61 -59.73 8.64
C ASP A 263 -54.90 -61.11 9.24
N LYS A 264 -54.10 -61.55 10.23
CA LYS A 264 -54.32 -62.83 10.93
C LYS A 264 -55.64 -62.86 11.69
N TYR A 265 -55.95 -61.80 12.42
CA TYR A 265 -57.21 -61.71 13.14
C TYR A 265 -58.40 -61.64 12.20
N GLU A 266 -58.28 -60.96 11.06
CA GLU A 266 -59.32 -60.97 10.02
C GLU A 266 -59.57 -62.38 9.47
N GLU A 267 -58.51 -63.15 9.20
CA GLU A 267 -58.63 -64.54 8.76
C GLU A 267 -59.28 -65.43 9.84
N GLU A 268 -58.85 -65.31 11.10
CA GLU A 268 -59.45 -66.05 12.22
C GLU A 268 -60.94 -65.72 12.38
N ILE A 269 -61.31 -64.44 12.28
CA ILE A 269 -62.71 -64.00 12.33
C ILE A 269 -63.51 -64.62 11.18
N LYS A 270 -62.97 -64.64 9.94
CA LYS A 270 -63.64 -65.28 8.79
C LYS A 270 -63.88 -66.77 9.05
N VAL A 271 -62.86 -67.50 9.48
CA VAL A 271 -62.96 -68.94 9.79
C VAL A 271 -63.99 -69.21 10.90
N LEU A 272 -63.97 -68.42 11.98
CA LEU A 272 -64.93 -68.56 13.07
C LEU A 272 -66.36 -68.23 12.63
N THR A 273 -66.52 -67.22 11.76
CA THR A 273 -67.81 -66.83 11.19
C THR A 273 -68.39 -67.95 10.32
N ASP A 274 -67.56 -68.60 9.50
CA ASP A 274 -68.01 -69.71 8.65
C ASP A 274 -68.39 -70.93 9.50
N LYS A 275 -67.60 -71.28 10.52
CA LYS A 275 -67.94 -72.34 11.48
C LYS A 275 -69.24 -72.06 12.23
N LEU A 276 -69.48 -70.79 12.59
CA LEU A 276 -70.73 -70.38 13.23
C LEU A 276 -71.92 -70.64 12.30
N LYS A 277 -71.85 -70.21 11.04
CA LYS A 277 -72.91 -70.46 10.03
C LYS A 277 -73.16 -71.95 9.81
N GLU A 278 -72.12 -72.77 9.74
CA GLU A 278 -72.26 -74.23 9.63
C GLU A 278 -72.95 -74.82 10.87
N ALA A 279 -72.58 -74.36 12.07
CA ALA A 279 -73.22 -74.80 13.30
C ALA A 279 -74.70 -74.35 13.39
N GLU A 280 -75.00 -73.12 12.99
CA GLU A 280 -76.36 -72.56 12.92
C GLU A 280 -77.23 -73.38 11.95
N THR A 281 -76.77 -73.59 10.71
CA THR A 281 -77.52 -74.39 9.73
C THR A 281 -77.74 -75.84 10.19
N ARG A 282 -76.76 -76.44 10.89
CA ARG A 282 -76.90 -77.76 11.51
C ARG A 282 -77.92 -77.76 12.65
N ALA A 283 -77.92 -76.74 13.50
CA ALA A 283 -78.88 -76.58 14.58
C ALA A 283 -80.30 -76.41 14.02
N GLU A 284 -80.50 -75.55 13.04
CA GLU A 284 -81.80 -75.38 12.36
C GLU A 284 -82.32 -76.69 11.77
N PHE A 285 -81.45 -77.51 11.18
CA PHE A 285 -81.86 -78.81 10.63
C PHE A 285 -82.29 -79.78 11.74
N ALA A 286 -81.56 -79.82 12.86
CA ALA A 286 -81.90 -80.62 14.02
C ALA A 286 -83.25 -80.18 14.61
N GLU A 287 -83.46 -78.88 14.79
CA GLU A 287 -84.73 -78.30 15.27
C GLU A 287 -85.90 -78.69 14.35
N ARG A 288 -85.74 -78.58 13.03
CA ARG A 288 -86.77 -79.04 12.07
C ARG A 288 -87.05 -80.54 12.16
N THR A 289 -86.04 -81.35 12.49
CA THR A 289 -86.18 -82.80 12.62
C THR A 289 -86.91 -83.15 13.92
N VAL A 290 -86.58 -82.47 15.02
CA VAL A 290 -87.29 -82.59 16.30
C VAL A 290 -88.77 -82.24 16.12
N ALA A 291 -89.10 -81.10 15.50
CA ALA A 291 -90.49 -80.71 15.26
C ALA A 291 -91.29 -81.74 14.42
N LYS A 292 -90.63 -82.40 13.44
CA LYS A 292 -91.26 -83.49 12.66
C LYS A 292 -91.51 -84.73 13.51
N LEU A 293 -90.55 -85.11 14.35
CA LEU A 293 -90.67 -86.26 15.24
C LEU A 293 -91.73 -86.02 16.32
N GLU A 294 -91.78 -84.83 16.91
CA GLU A 294 -92.81 -84.42 17.86
C GLU A 294 -94.21 -84.59 17.24
N LYS A 295 -94.44 -84.07 16.03
CA LYS A 295 -95.71 -84.28 15.33
C LYS A 295 -96.05 -85.76 15.13
N SER A 296 -95.05 -86.58 14.77
CA SER A 296 -95.28 -88.02 14.60
C SER A 296 -95.59 -88.74 15.92
N ILE A 297 -95.03 -88.25 17.03
CA ILE A 297 -95.36 -88.73 18.37
C ILE A 297 -96.82 -88.37 18.68
N ASP A 298 -97.22 -87.12 18.49
CA ASP A 298 -98.61 -86.68 18.70
C ASP A 298 -99.61 -87.53 17.89
N ASP A 299 -99.34 -87.73 16.58
CA ASP A 299 -100.18 -88.55 15.70
C ASP A 299 -100.26 -90.02 16.16
N LEU A 300 -99.18 -90.57 16.74
CA LEU A 300 -99.14 -91.94 17.26
C LEU A 300 -99.85 -92.04 18.62
N GLU A 301 -99.71 -91.03 19.47
CA GLU A 301 -100.40 -90.93 20.75
C GLU A 301 -101.92 -90.85 20.55
N GLU A 302 -102.39 -90.07 19.58
CA GLU A 302 -103.81 -89.99 19.21
C GLU A 302 -104.36 -91.32 18.68
N LYS A 303 -103.59 -92.02 17.83
CA LYS A 303 -103.96 -93.37 17.37
C LYS A 303 -104.02 -94.37 18.52
N LEU A 304 -103.08 -94.28 19.46
CA LEU A 304 -103.04 -95.15 20.63
C LEU A 304 -104.25 -94.88 21.55
N SER A 305 -104.63 -93.62 21.77
CA SER A 305 -105.82 -93.29 22.56
C SER A 305 -107.09 -93.79 21.88
N HIS A 306 -107.24 -93.60 20.57
CA HIS A 306 -108.36 -94.12 19.79
C HIS A 306 -108.47 -95.65 19.91
N ALA A 307 -107.36 -96.36 19.68
CA ALA A 307 -107.34 -97.82 19.80
C ALA A 307 -107.66 -98.29 21.22
N LYS A 308 -107.23 -97.55 22.27
CA LYS A 308 -107.61 -97.84 23.66
C LYS A 308 -109.10 -97.62 23.92
N GLU A 309 -109.68 -96.55 23.40
CA GLU A 309 -111.12 -96.26 23.51
C GLU A 309 -111.95 -97.32 22.79
N GLU A 310 -111.57 -97.71 21.57
CA GLU A 310 -112.22 -98.81 20.85
C GLU A 310 -112.14 -100.12 21.65
N ASN A 311 -110.98 -100.43 22.23
CA ASN A 311 -110.79 -101.64 23.02
C ASN A 311 -111.61 -101.62 24.32
N LEU A 312 -111.70 -100.47 25.00
CA LEU A 312 -112.61 -100.24 26.13
C LEU A 312 -114.07 -100.43 25.71
N GLY A 313 -114.46 -99.88 24.57
CA GLY A 313 -115.80 -100.06 24.00
C GLY A 313 -116.11 -101.54 23.71
N MET A 314 -115.16 -102.26 23.09
CA MET A 314 -115.28 -103.71 22.86
C MET A 314 -115.40 -104.48 24.17
N HIS A 315 -114.60 -104.15 25.20
CA HIS A 315 -114.70 -104.77 26.52
C HIS A 315 -116.05 -104.51 27.18
N GLN A 316 -116.61 -103.29 27.08
CA GLN A 316 -117.94 -102.98 27.60
C GLN A 316 -119.04 -103.78 26.89
N VAL A 317 -118.97 -103.90 25.56
CA VAL A 317 -119.90 -104.74 24.78
C VAL A 317 -119.74 -106.22 25.17
N LEU A 318 -118.52 -106.69 25.37
CA LEU A 318 -118.26 -108.04 25.83
C LEU A 318 -118.86 -108.28 27.23
N ASP A 319 -118.65 -107.37 28.17
CA ASP A 319 -119.22 -107.47 29.51
C ASP A 319 -120.76 -107.42 29.48
N GLN A 320 -121.36 -106.56 28.64
CA GLN A 320 -122.80 -106.51 28.42
C GLN A 320 -123.32 -107.83 27.85
N THR A 321 -122.71 -108.37 26.81
CA THR A 321 -123.13 -109.66 26.22
C THR A 321 -122.91 -110.84 27.18
N LEU A 322 -121.87 -110.83 28.00
CA LEU A 322 -121.66 -111.83 29.06
C LEU A 322 -122.70 -111.71 30.18
N GLN A 323 -123.12 -110.49 30.55
CA GLN A 323 -124.21 -110.26 31.49
C GLN A 323 -125.55 -110.75 30.91
N GLU A 324 -125.83 -110.45 29.64
CA GLU A 324 -127.00 -110.95 28.92
C GLU A 324 -127.04 -112.49 28.92
N LEU A 325 -125.90 -113.15 28.65
CA LEU A 325 -125.77 -114.61 28.69
C LEU A 325 -125.90 -115.21 30.10
N ASN A 326 -125.42 -114.54 31.15
CA ASN A 326 -125.60 -114.99 32.54
C ASN A 326 -127.02 -114.76 33.08
N SER A 327 -127.82 -113.94 32.40
CA SER A 327 -129.22 -113.65 32.75
C SER A 327 -130.24 -114.56 32.04
N LEU A 328 -129.76 -115.50 31.22
CA LEU A 328 -130.51 -116.56 30.54
C LEU A 328 -130.29 -117.91 31.22
#